data_AF-A0A8J7PTI5-F1
#
_entry.id   AF-A0A8J7PTI5-F1
#
_cell.length_a   1.000
_cell.length_b   1.000
_cell.length_c   1.000
_cell.angle_alpha   90.00
_cell.angle_beta   90.00
_cell.angle_gamma   90.00
#
_symmetry.space_group_name_H-M   'P 1'
#
loop_
_entity.id
_entity.type
_entity.pdbx_description
1 polymer ?
#
loop_
_entity_poly.entity_id
_entity_poly.type
_entity_poly.pdbx_seq_one_letter_code
_entity_poly.pdbx_strand_id
1 'polypeptide(L)'
;MSAERVIASMRRDFLLDLSDGFVYDCPDREVKRLDMADHRRWVLDRFSGTLCVDELHLGRTTLLLATDPLQDLPVAVALVASNDKDHMRRSLKDLRAWGLVPEVVVTDGSNLDPTILAELWPEARHQLCAFHVLKELHKHVLDAVRRLRRGLSRRGNRGRKRKPGRRPKGRAKRRGLTNKEESASIFKHRWLIVRRRDKMSDQERADLGTMLSYLPELKTLRGFVDRLGMLFEEGRSEALAWGRHAALIANRSFLAVPELESAIGALAAEKFAKMIAFQKDPACRRVRTNNHVERVNRKLRYEEKARYKWRKRRTTVRFLVLLLDRPWKQERAIRNRWREESRPTVRNRSSPKAGTANRVA
;
A
#
# COMPACT_ATOMS: atom_id res chain seq x y z
N MET A 1 -0.14 -7.12 -22.81
CA MET A 1 -1.03 -7.34 -23.97
C MET A 1 -1.50 -8.79 -23.99
N SER A 2 -2.71 -9.06 -24.50
CA SER A 2 -3.18 -10.43 -24.80
C SER A 2 -2.48 -10.97 -26.05
N ALA A 3 -2.43 -12.29 -26.23
CA ALA A 3 -1.82 -12.92 -27.42
C ALA A 3 -2.48 -12.44 -28.71
N GLU A 4 -3.82 -12.43 -28.76
CA GLU A 4 -4.62 -11.92 -29.88
C GLU A 4 -4.23 -10.48 -30.27
N ARG A 5 -4.05 -9.59 -29.28
CA ARG A 5 -3.64 -8.21 -29.54
C ARG A 5 -2.21 -8.12 -30.04
N VAL A 6 -1.32 -8.98 -29.56
CA VAL A 6 0.06 -9.05 -30.08
C VAL A 6 0.05 -9.51 -31.53
N ILE A 7 -0.69 -10.56 -31.87
CA ILE A 7 -0.81 -11.06 -33.24
C ILE A 7 -1.39 -9.98 -34.16
N ALA A 8 -2.49 -9.35 -33.74
CA ALA A 8 -3.12 -8.28 -34.51
C ALA A 8 -2.16 -7.08 -34.72
N SER A 9 -1.40 -6.68 -33.69
CA SER A 9 -0.40 -5.62 -33.81
C SER A 9 0.77 -6.02 -34.71
N MET A 10 1.27 -7.26 -34.60
CA MET A 10 2.37 -7.75 -35.44
C MET A 10 1.96 -7.81 -36.92
N ARG A 11 0.73 -8.25 -37.19
CA ARG A 11 0.17 -8.23 -38.54
C ARG A 11 -0.02 -6.82 -39.08
N ARG A 12 -0.52 -5.89 -38.25
CA ARG A 12 -0.78 -4.50 -38.66
C ARG A 12 0.50 -3.70 -38.88
N ASP A 13 1.43 -3.75 -37.93
CA ASP A 13 2.59 -2.84 -37.88
C ASP A 13 3.79 -3.40 -38.63
N PHE A 14 3.92 -4.74 -38.70
CA PHE A 14 5.09 -5.42 -39.25
C PHE A 14 4.75 -6.40 -40.38
N LEU A 15 3.47 -6.53 -40.75
CA LEU A 15 2.99 -7.48 -41.77
C LEU A 15 3.37 -8.94 -41.47
N LEU A 16 3.56 -9.27 -40.19
CA LEU A 16 3.90 -10.62 -39.73
C LEU A 16 2.64 -11.37 -39.31
N ASP A 17 2.39 -12.51 -39.96
CA ASP A 17 1.34 -13.43 -39.55
C ASP A 17 1.91 -14.49 -38.59
N LEU A 18 1.63 -14.31 -37.30
CA LEU A 18 2.17 -15.15 -36.24
C LEU A 18 1.09 -16.10 -35.72
N SER A 19 1.44 -17.38 -35.57
CA SER A 19 0.56 -18.34 -34.93
C SER A 19 0.47 -18.11 -33.42
N ASP A 20 -0.65 -18.48 -32.81
CA ASP A 20 -0.81 -18.48 -31.34
C ASP A 20 0.32 -19.25 -30.65
N GLY A 21 0.66 -20.43 -31.19
CA GLY A 21 1.73 -21.28 -30.67
C GLY A 21 3.07 -20.56 -30.60
N PHE A 22 3.45 -19.86 -31.68
CA PHE A 22 4.69 -19.09 -31.71
C PHE A 22 4.70 -17.98 -30.65
N VAL A 23 3.58 -17.26 -30.49
CA VAL A 23 3.47 -16.19 -29.49
C VAL A 23 3.57 -16.72 -28.06
N TYR A 24 3.05 -17.92 -27.77
CA TYR A 24 3.20 -18.56 -26.46
C TYR A 24 4.59 -19.19 -26.24
N ASP A 25 5.26 -19.65 -27.30
CA ASP A 25 6.62 -20.21 -27.22
C ASP A 25 7.67 -19.14 -26.87
N CYS A 26 7.49 -17.91 -27.32
CA CYS A 26 8.42 -16.81 -27.02
C CYS A 26 8.61 -16.59 -25.51
N PRO A 27 7.56 -16.35 -24.69
CA PRO A 27 7.67 -16.30 -23.23
C PRO A 27 8.27 -17.57 -22.62
N ASP A 28 7.95 -18.74 -23.17
CA ASP A 28 8.46 -20.02 -22.66
C ASP A 28 9.98 -20.15 -22.84
N ARG A 29 10.51 -19.71 -23.99
CA ARG A 29 11.95 -19.65 -24.25
C ARG A 29 12.63 -18.66 -23.31
N GLU A 30 12.04 -17.50 -23.10
CA GLU A 30 12.61 -16.50 -22.19
C GLU A 30 12.65 -16.98 -20.74
N VAL A 31 11.60 -17.64 -20.23
CA VAL A 31 11.62 -18.21 -18.88
C VAL A 31 12.73 -19.24 -18.72
N LYS A 32 12.98 -20.07 -19.74
CA LYS A 32 14.06 -21.09 -19.68
C LYS A 32 15.46 -20.47 -19.62
N ARG A 33 15.63 -19.22 -20.08
CA ARG A 33 16.91 -18.50 -20.01
C ARG A 33 17.16 -17.84 -18.66
N LEU A 34 16.15 -17.76 -17.79
CA LEU A 34 16.28 -17.11 -16.49
C LEU A 34 16.94 -18.04 -15.48
N ASP A 35 18.10 -17.63 -14.98
CA ASP A 35 18.73 -18.25 -13.82
C ASP A 35 18.14 -17.66 -12.52
N MET A 36 17.16 -18.36 -11.97
CA MET A 36 16.53 -17.98 -10.71
C MET A 36 17.48 -18.08 -9.51
N ALA A 37 18.55 -18.89 -9.59
CA ALA A 37 19.54 -19.00 -8.52
C ALA A 37 20.53 -17.82 -8.53
N ASP A 38 20.99 -17.37 -9.72
CA ASP A 38 21.69 -16.10 -9.87
C ASP A 38 20.83 -14.94 -9.34
N HIS A 39 19.54 -14.93 -9.70
CA HIS A 39 18.63 -13.92 -9.23
C HIS A 39 18.53 -13.88 -7.70
N ARG A 40 18.34 -15.05 -7.05
CA ARG A 40 18.29 -15.14 -5.57
C ARG A 40 19.57 -14.61 -4.93
N ARG A 41 20.75 -15.00 -5.42
CA ARG A 41 22.04 -14.50 -4.93
C ARG A 41 22.12 -12.98 -5.03
N TRP A 42 21.68 -12.43 -6.15
CA TRP A 42 21.66 -10.98 -6.37
C TRP A 42 20.70 -10.24 -5.43
N VAL A 43 19.51 -10.81 -5.15
CA VAL A 43 18.59 -10.23 -4.17
C VAL A 43 19.20 -10.23 -2.78
N LEU A 44 19.84 -11.34 -2.37
CA LEU A 44 20.47 -11.45 -1.05
C LEU A 44 21.63 -10.46 -0.88
N ASP A 45 22.49 -10.30 -1.89
CA ASP A 45 23.59 -9.31 -1.90
C ASP A 45 23.09 -7.87 -1.69
N ARG A 46 21.87 -7.57 -2.15
CA ARG A 46 21.33 -6.21 -2.18
C ARG A 46 20.25 -5.94 -1.16
N PHE A 47 19.84 -6.96 -0.42
CA PHE A 47 18.75 -6.83 0.52
C PHE A 47 19.10 -5.81 1.61
N SER A 48 18.22 -4.84 1.81
CA SER A 48 18.43 -3.73 2.74
C SER A 48 18.16 -4.07 4.20
N GLY A 49 17.72 -5.29 4.48
CA GLY A 49 17.19 -5.67 5.80
C GLY A 49 15.70 -5.33 5.98
N THR A 50 15.03 -4.66 5.03
CA THR A 50 13.59 -4.38 5.12
C THR A 50 12.76 -5.27 4.18
N LEU A 51 11.84 -6.05 4.76
CA LEU A 51 10.95 -6.96 4.03
C LEU A 51 9.49 -6.51 4.13
N CYS A 52 8.89 -6.19 3.00
CA CYS A 52 7.46 -5.94 2.85
C CYS A 52 6.76 -7.20 2.33
N VAL A 53 5.78 -7.72 3.05
CA VAL A 53 4.99 -8.88 2.63
C VAL A 53 3.52 -8.49 2.46
N ASP A 54 2.92 -8.95 1.36
CA ASP A 54 1.50 -8.74 1.07
C ASP A 54 0.94 -9.88 0.19
N GLU A 55 -0.37 -9.96 0.12
CA GLU A 55 -1.13 -10.99 -0.56
C GLU A 55 -1.97 -10.41 -1.71
N LEU A 56 -2.04 -11.16 -2.81
CA LEU A 56 -2.85 -10.81 -3.96
C LEU A 56 -3.71 -12.00 -4.38
N HIS A 57 -5.03 -11.85 -4.26
CA HIS A 57 -5.99 -12.86 -4.68
C HIS A 57 -6.15 -12.83 -6.22
N LEU A 58 -5.80 -13.95 -6.86
CA LEU A 58 -5.81 -14.18 -8.31
C LEU A 58 -6.81 -15.30 -8.64
N GLY A 59 -8.10 -15.00 -8.50
CA GLY A 59 -9.16 -15.97 -8.71
C GLY A 59 -9.17 -17.09 -7.66
N ARG A 60 -8.72 -18.30 -8.04
CA ARG A 60 -8.69 -19.49 -7.17
C ARG A 60 -7.37 -19.68 -6.42
N THR A 61 -6.40 -18.81 -6.66
CA THR A 61 -5.07 -18.88 -6.04
C THR A 61 -4.73 -17.54 -5.41
N THR A 62 -3.85 -17.56 -4.42
CA THR A 62 -3.30 -16.35 -3.82
C THR A 62 -1.82 -16.26 -4.14
N LEU A 63 -1.37 -15.08 -4.53
CA LEU A 63 0.04 -14.76 -4.69
C LEU A 63 0.52 -14.09 -3.41
N LEU A 64 1.51 -14.70 -2.77
CA LEU A 64 2.27 -14.09 -1.69
C LEU A 64 3.46 -13.38 -2.31
N LEU A 65 3.55 -12.08 -2.10
CA LEU A 65 4.57 -11.22 -2.68
C LEU A 65 5.41 -10.63 -1.55
N ALA A 66 6.72 -10.82 -1.66
CA ALA A 66 7.72 -10.21 -0.79
C ALA A 66 8.55 -9.22 -1.59
N THR A 67 8.76 -8.03 -1.04
CA THR A 67 9.54 -6.96 -1.66
C THR A 67 10.44 -6.27 -0.66
N ASP A 68 11.51 -5.67 -1.14
CA ASP A 68 12.33 -4.72 -0.43
C ASP A 68 11.99 -3.30 -0.93
N PRO A 69 11.27 -2.51 -0.12
CA PRO A 69 10.85 -1.17 -0.49
C PRO A 69 12.00 -0.14 -0.53
N LEU A 70 13.12 -0.38 0.14
CA LEU A 70 14.25 0.55 0.18
C LEU A 70 15.14 0.41 -1.05
N GLN A 71 15.16 -0.77 -1.65
CA GLN A 71 15.89 -1.05 -2.88
C GLN A 71 14.99 -1.00 -4.12
N ASP A 72 13.68 -0.82 -3.94
CA ASP A 72 12.65 -0.93 -5.00
C ASP A 72 12.70 -2.31 -5.70
N LEU A 73 12.95 -3.37 -4.92
CA LEU A 73 13.19 -4.73 -5.43
C LEU A 73 12.08 -5.71 -5.04
N PRO A 74 11.52 -6.45 -6.00
CA PRO A 74 10.84 -7.70 -5.67
C PRO A 74 11.84 -8.73 -5.17
N VAL A 75 11.57 -9.30 -3.99
CA VAL A 75 12.43 -10.28 -3.32
C VAL A 75 12.00 -11.69 -3.70
N ALA A 76 10.70 -11.98 -3.60
CA ALA A 76 10.19 -13.31 -3.87
C ALA A 76 8.69 -13.31 -4.17
N VAL A 77 8.26 -14.38 -4.83
CA VAL A 77 6.84 -14.70 -5.05
C VAL A 77 6.57 -16.15 -4.76
N ALA A 78 5.43 -16.41 -4.13
CA ALA A 78 4.90 -17.76 -3.96
C ALA A 78 3.42 -17.78 -4.38
N LEU A 79 3.08 -18.67 -5.32
CA LEU A 79 1.69 -18.88 -5.73
C LEU A 79 1.12 -20.07 -4.94
N VAL A 80 0.13 -19.78 -4.11
CA VAL A 80 -0.47 -20.72 -3.15
C VAL A 80 -1.94 -20.97 -3.47
N ALA A 81 -2.44 -22.13 -3.04
CA ALA A 81 -3.82 -22.54 -3.30
C ALA A 81 -4.83 -21.79 -2.40
N SER A 82 -4.42 -21.45 -1.18
CA SER A 82 -5.23 -20.79 -0.17
C SER A 82 -4.41 -19.75 0.58
N ASN A 83 -5.10 -18.72 1.05
CA ASN A 83 -4.52 -17.72 1.92
C ASN A 83 -4.68 -18.14 3.40
N ASP A 84 -3.85 -19.07 3.83
CA ASP A 84 -3.83 -19.58 5.21
C ASP A 84 -2.44 -19.45 5.86
N LYS A 85 -2.42 -19.64 7.18
CA LYS A 85 -1.21 -19.52 7.99
C LYS A 85 -0.12 -20.51 7.57
N ASP A 86 -0.49 -21.71 7.12
CA ASP A 86 0.47 -22.75 6.76
C ASP A 86 1.21 -22.42 5.46
N HIS A 87 0.49 -21.92 4.45
CA HIS A 87 1.08 -21.46 3.20
C HIS A 87 2.00 -20.25 3.41
N MET A 88 1.57 -19.30 4.26
CA MET A 88 2.40 -18.16 4.66
C MET A 88 3.67 -18.63 5.38
N ARG A 89 3.53 -19.51 6.37
CA ARG A 89 4.64 -20.06 7.15
C ARG A 89 5.64 -20.80 6.27
N ARG A 90 5.19 -21.66 5.35
CA ARG A 90 6.06 -22.34 4.37
C ARG A 90 6.83 -21.34 3.51
N SER A 91 6.13 -20.35 2.95
CA SER A 91 6.75 -19.35 2.09
C SER A 91 7.82 -18.54 2.83
N LEU A 92 7.58 -18.14 4.08
CA LEU A 92 8.58 -17.43 4.89
C LEU A 92 9.74 -18.34 5.31
N LYS A 93 9.49 -19.63 5.59
CA LYS A 93 10.55 -20.62 5.84
C LYS A 93 11.48 -20.76 4.64
N ASP A 94 10.93 -20.78 3.43
CA ASP A 94 11.73 -20.83 2.20
C ASP A 94 12.63 -19.59 2.08
N LEU A 95 12.12 -18.39 2.38
CA LEU A 95 12.93 -17.16 2.39
C LEU A 95 14.08 -17.22 3.39
N ARG A 96 13.80 -17.71 4.60
CA ARG A 96 14.84 -17.92 5.62
C ARG A 96 15.88 -18.93 5.14
N ALA A 97 15.46 -20.04 4.55
CA ALA A 97 16.35 -21.06 4.01
C ALA A 97 17.20 -20.55 2.84
N TRP A 98 16.73 -19.56 2.07
CA TRP A 98 17.54 -18.88 1.07
C TRP A 98 18.63 -17.99 1.67
N GLY A 99 18.60 -17.71 2.97
CA GLY A 99 19.55 -16.85 3.67
C GLY A 99 19.06 -15.42 3.90
N LEU A 100 17.76 -15.15 3.74
CA LEU A 100 17.21 -13.82 3.99
C LEU A 100 17.14 -13.53 5.50
N VAL A 101 17.74 -12.40 5.91
CA VAL A 101 17.78 -11.95 7.31
C VAL A 101 17.23 -10.51 7.38
N PRO A 102 15.91 -10.33 7.57
CA PRO A 102 15.32 -9.01 7.74
C PRO A 102 15.57 -8.45 9.14
N GLU A 103 15.94 -7.18 9.21
CA GLU A 103 15.91 -6.35 10.42
C GLU A 103 14.48 -5.85 10.70
N VAL A 104 13.72 -5.59 9.62
CA VAL A 104 12.35 -5.05 9.68
C VAL A 104 11.44 -5.84 8.75
N VAL A 105 10.30 -6.27 9.27
CA VAL A 105 9.22 -6.87 8.47
C VAL A 105 7.99 -5.97 8.54
N VAL A 106 7.51 -5.52 7.39
CA VAL A 106 6.31 -4.69 7.23
C VAL A 106 5.18 -5.52 6.65
N THR A 107 4.03 -5.53 7.33
CA THR A 107 2.82 -6.21 6.84
C THR A 107 1.61 -5.30 6.83
N ASP A 108 0.60 -5.61 6.02
CA ASP A 108 -0.62 -4.83 5.86
C ASP A 108 -1.68 -5.06 6.97
N GLY A 109 -1.39 -5.93 7.95
CA GLY A 109 -2.34 -6.34 8.99
C GLY A 109 -3.14 -7.61 8.67
N SER A 110 -2.78 -8.30 7.57
CA SER A 110 -3.23 -9.66 7.25
C SER A 110 -2.95 -10.68 8.36
N ASN A 111 -3.50 -11.89 8.21
CA ASN A 111 -3.42 -13.04 9.12
C ASN A 111 -2.00 -13.56 9.38
N LEU A 112 -0.94 -12.79 9.05
CA LEU A 112 0.41 -13.15 9.42
C LEU A 112 0.48 -13.21 10.95
N ASP A 113 0.57 -14.45 11.42
CA ASP A 113 0.68 -14.75 12.82
C ASP A 113 2.02 -14.18 13.33
N PRO A 114 2.01 -13.25 14.30
CA PRO A 114 3.23 -12.72 14.88
C PRO A 114 4.14 -13.81 15.43
N THR A 115 3.59 -14.96 15.81
CA THR A 115 4.37 -16.13 16.26
C THR A 115 5.27 -16.69 15.16
N ILE A 116 4.87 -16.62 13.88
CA ILE A 116 5.69 -17.07 12.75
C ILE A 116 6.91 -16.18 12.60
N LEU A 117 6.74 -14.86 12.74
CA LEU A 117 7.88 -13.94 12.66
C LEU A 117 8.84 -14.15 13.82
N ALA A 118 8.33 -14.30 15.05
CA ALA A 118 9.17 -14.57 16.22
C ALA A 118 9.95 -15.89 16.11
N GLU A 119 9.37 -16.93 15.48
CA GLU A 119 10.06 -18.21 15.24
C GLU A 119 11.15 -18.09 14.17
N LEU A 120 10.88 -17.39 13.07
CA LEU A 120 11.78 -17.36 11.91
C LEU A 120 12.88 -16.31 12.06
N TRP A 121 12.52 -15.14 12.59
CA TRP A 121 13.38 -13.99 12.76
C TRP A 121 13.05 -13.28 14.09
N PRO A 122 13.49 -13.85 15.24
CA PRO A 122 13.18 -13.31 16.56
C PRO A 122 13.67 -11.86 16.76
N GLU A 123 14.80 -11.52 16.13
CA GLU A 123 15.39 -10.17 16.18
C GLU A 123 14.72 -9.19 15.21
N ALA A 124 13.88 -9.67 14.28
CA ALA A 124 13.24 -8.81 13.30
C ALA A 124 12.10 -8.01 13.93
N ARG A 125 12.09 -6.71 13.66
CA ARG A 125 11.04 -5.81 14.13
C ARG A 125 9.81 -5.93 13.24
N HIS A 126 8.65 -6.13 13.85
CA HIS A 126 7.39 -6.18 13.11
C HIS A 126 6.70 -4.81 13.09
N GLN A 127 6.56 -4.23 11.90
CA GLN A 127 5.82 -3.00 11.65
C GLN A 127 4.51 -3.29 10.92
N LEU A 128 3.39 -2.78 11.43
CA LEU A 128 2.12 -2.77 10.69
C LEU A 128 2.04 -1.55 9.77
N CYS A 129 1.60 -1.73 8.53
CA CYS A 129 1.45 -0.66 7.56
C CYS A 129 0.50 0.42 8.09
N ALA A 130 1.02 1.61 8.38
CA ALA A 130 0.22 2.69 8.95
C ALA A 130 -0.93 3.11 8.01
N PHE A 131 -0.77 2.96 6.69
CA PHE A 131 -1.82 3.25 5.72
C PHE A 131 -3.04 2.33 5.90
N HIS A 132 -2.82 1.01 6.03
CA HIS A 132 -3.91 0.05 6.22
C HIS A 132 -4.60 0.24 7.57
N VAL A 133 -3.81 0.50 8.62
CA VAL A 133 -4.33 0.85 9.94
C VAL A 133 -5.24 2.09 9.87
N LEU A 134 -4.76 3.20 9.29
CA LEU A 134 -5.55 4.42 9.15
C LEU A 134 -6.79 4.19 8.28
N LYS A 135 -6.69 3.39 7.22
CA LYS A 135 -7.81 3.06 6.33
C LYS A 135 -8.92 2.30 7.08
N GLU A 136 -8.58 1.29 7.87
CA GLU A 136 -9.56 0.56 8.68
C GLU A 136 -10.17 1.44 9.77
N LEU A 137 -9.37 2.28 10.44
CA LEU A 137 -9.90 3.21 11.45
C LEU A 137 -10.82 4.27 10.83
N HIS A 138 -10.47 4.80 9.65
CA HIS A 138 -11.32 5.74 8.91
C HIS A 138 -12.63 5.11 8.45
N LYS A 139 -12.68 3.79 8.21
CA LYS A 139 -13.92 3.09 7.88
C LYS A 139 -14.95 3.20 9.01
N HIS A 140 -14.53 2.96 10.26
CA HIS A 140 -15.38 3.15 11.44
C HIS A 140 -15.87 4.60 11.56
N VAL A 141 -15.00 5.58 11.35
CA VAL A 141 -15.39 7.00 11.36
C VAL A 141 -16.46 7.27 10.29
N LEU A 142 -16.28 6.77 9.08
CA LEU A 142 -17.25 6.95 7.99
C LEU A 142 -18.56 6.19 8.24
N ASP A 143 -18.54 5.08 8.97
CA ASP A 143 -19.74 4.38 9.45
C ASP A 143 -20.52 5.24 10.46
N ALA A 144 -19.84 5.88 11.41
CA ALA A 144 -20.48 6.85 12.30
C ALA A 144 -21.11 8.02 11.54
N VAL A 145 -20.41 8.57 10.54
CA VAL A 145 -20.97 9.62 9.66
C VAL A 145 -22.25 9.13 8.98
N ARG A 146 -22.26 7.89 8.46
CA ARG A 146 -23.45 7.29 7.84
C ARG A 146 -24.60 7.16 8.84
N ARG A 147 -24.35 6.70 10.06
CA ARG A 147 -25.36 6.55 11.12
C ARG A 147 -25.95 7.90 11.51
N LEU A 148 -25.11 8.87 11.87
CA LEU A 148 -25.52 10.20 12.31
C LEU A 148 -26.35 10.93 11.24
N ARG A 149 -25.88 10.89 9.98
CA ARG A 149 -26.60 11.46 8.84
C ARG A 149 -27.97 10.83 8.61
N ARG A 150 -28.07 9.50 8.69
CA ARG A 150 -29.36 8.79 8.59
C ARG A 150 -30.31 9.22 9.71
N GLY A 151 -29.77 9.48 10.91
CA GLY A 151 -30.51 10.11 12.01
C GLY A 151 -31.07 11.48 11.62
N LEU A 152 -30.22 12.39 11.12
CA LEU A 152 -30.61 13.72 10.67
C LEU A 152 -31.72 13.68 9.61
N SER A 153 -31.57 12.84 8.57
CA SER A 153 -32.56 12.71 7.49
C SER A 153 -33.94 12.25 7.98
N ARG A 154 -33.99 11.53 9.10
CA ARG A 154 -35.23 11.06 9.74
C ARG A 154 -35.83 12.09 10.70
N ARG A 155 -35.05 13.06 11.21
CA ARG A 155 -35.56 14.16 12.06
C ARG A 155 -36.60 14.94 11.26
N GLY A 156 -37.85 15.01 11.75
CA GLY A 156 -38.97 15.67 11.08
C GLY A 156 -39.90 14.77 10.25
N ASN A 157 -39.53 13.52 9.95
CA ASN A 157 -40.42 12.53 9.30
C ASN A 157 -41.32 11.78 10.30
N ARG A 158 -41.38 12.22 11.57
CA ARG A 158 -42.26 11.66 12.61
C ARG A 158 -43.70 12.16 12.51
N GLY A 159 -44.04 12.96 11.50
CA GLY A 159 -45.40 13.43 11.25
C GLY A 159 -46.33 12.28 10.83
N ARG A 160 -47.56 12.30 11.35
CA ARG A 160 -48.66 11.39 10.98
C ARG A 160 -48.80 11.31 9.45
N LYS A 161 -48.87 10.10 8.88
CA LYS A 161 -49.17 9.88 7.45
C LYS A 161 -50.37 10.76 7.06
N ARG A 162 -50.26 11.50 5.93
CA ARG A 162 -51.36 12.33 5.43
C ARG A 162 -52.59 11.43 5.23
N LYS A 163 -53.75 11.87 5.76
CA LYS A 163 -55.03 11.30 5.35
C LYS A 163 -55.26 11.62 3.86
N PRO A 164 -55.74 10.67 3.04
CA PRO A 164 -56.13 10.92 1.66
C PRO A 164 -57.12 12.10 1.58
N GLY A 165 -57.00 12.97 0.57
CA GLY A 165 -57.97 14.04 0.28
C GLY A 165 -57.67 15.45 0.81
N ARG A 166 -56.65 15.67 1.65
CA ARG A 166 -56.34 17.04 2.14
C ARG A 166 -55.50 17.84 1.14
N ARG A 167 -56.08 18.91 0.56
CA ARG A 167 -55.39 19.85 -0.36
C ARG A 167 -54.08 20.39 0.27
N PRO A 168 -52.98 20.48 -0.49
CA PRO A 168 -51.73 21.06 0.03
C PRO A 168 -51.97 22.54 0.41
N LYS A 169 -51.66 22.95 1.64
CA LYS A 169 -51.52 24.38 1.96
C LYS A 169 -50.32 24.93 1.20
N GLY A 170 -50.45 26.15 0.66
CA GLY A 170 -49.39 26.84 -0.08
C GLY A 170 -48.07 26.80 0.66
N ARG A 171 -47.00 26.41 -0.06
CA ARG A 171 -45.67 26.25 0.52
C ARG A 171 -45.09 27.65 0.76
N ALA A 172 -45.06 28.12 2.01
CA ALA A 172 -44.39 29.37 2.35
C ALA A 172 -42.94 29.34 1.83
N LYS A 173 -42.45 30.49 1.32
CA LYS A 173 -41.05 30.65 0.88
C LYS A 173 -40.13 30.25 2.04
N ARG A 174 -39.44 29.11 1.91
CA ARG A 174 -38.56 28.57 2.95
C ARG A 174 -37.25 29.36 2.99
N ARG A 175 -36.82 29.72 4.20
CA ARG A 175 -35.44 30.16 4.47
C ARG A 175 -34.66 28.96 4.99
N GLY A 176 -33.63 28.53 4.27
CA GLY A 176 -32.72 27.45 4.67
C GLY A 176 -33.04 26.05 4.12
N LEU A 177 -32.04 25.17 4.20
CA LEU A 177 -32.12 23.78 3.75
C LEU A 177 -33.05 22.96 4.66
N THR A 178 -33.56 21.86 4.13
CA THR A 178 -34.22 20.80 4.91
C THR A 178 -33.19 19.86 5.51
N ASN A 179 -33.54 19.18 6.61
CA ASN A 179 -32.72 18.09 7.18
C ASN A 179 -32.32 17.02 6.14
N LYS A 180 -33.12 16.81 5.09
CA LYS A 180 -32.80 15.89 3.98
C LYS A 180 -31.71 16.46 3.07
N GLU A 181 -31.80 17.74 2.71
CA GLU A 181 -30.81 18.42 1.88
C GLU A 181 -29.49 18.61 2.64
N GLU A 182 -29.53 18.96 3.93
CA GLU A 182 -28.35 18.99 4.80
C GLU A 182 -27.69 17.61 4.88
N SER A 183 -28.47 16.56 5.11
CA SER A 183 -28.00 15.17 5.07
C SER A 183 -27.37 14.81 3.71
N ALA A 184 -27.96 15.23 2.60
CA ALA A 184 -27.40 14.98 1.27
C ALA A 184 -26.06 15.72 1.09
N SER A 185 -25.97 16.96 1.57
CA SER A 185 -24.72 17.74 1.57
C SER A 185 -23.64 17.07 2.41
N ILE A 186 -23.95 16.60 3.62
CA ILE A 186 -23.03 15.83 4.47
C ILE A 186 -22.52 14.58 3.74
N PHE A 187 -23.40 13.87 3.01
CA PHE A 187 -22.98 12.66 2.28
C PHE A 187 -22.00 12.95 1.14
N LYS A 188 -22.24 14.05 0.41
CA LYS A 188 -21.39 14.51 -0.70
C LYS A 188 -19.99 14.84 -0.19
N HIS A 189 -19.89 15.49 0.96
CA HIS A 189 -18.63 15.97 1.53
C HIS A 189 -18.05 15.07 2.65
N ARG A 190 -18.59 13.87 2.87
CA ARG A 190 -18.22 12.97 3.98
C ARG A 190 -16.71 12.69 4.11
N TRP A 191 -15.99 12.67 3.00
CA TRP A 191 -14.56 12.40 2.96
C TRP A 191 -13.74 13.53 3.63
N LEU A 192 -14.30 14.74 3.76
CA LEU A 192 -13.70 15.83 4.52
C LEU A 192 -13.54 15.49 6.01
N ILE A 193 -14.34 14.58 6.58
CA ILE A 193 -14.16 14.17 7.98
C ILE A 193 -12.80 13.50 8.18
N VAL A 194 -12.35 12.68 7.23
CA VAL A 194 -11.13 11.86 7.33
C VAL A 194 -9.92 12.45 6.61
N ARG A 195 -10.09 13.56 5.87
CA ARG A 195 -8.98 14.22 5.16
C ARG A 195 -8.09 14.97 6.14
N ARG A 196 -6.78 14.90 5.92
CA ARG A 196 -5.77 15.64 6.69
C ARG A 196 -5.90 17.16 6.49
N ARG A 197 -5.77 17.94 7.58
CA ARG A 197 -5.94 19.41 7.55
C ARG A 197 -4.91 20.13 6.69
N ASP A 198 -3.66 19.67 6.71
CA ASP A 198 -2.55 20.24 5.94
C ASP A 198 -2.70 20.02 4.42
N LYS A 199 -3.62 19.13 4.00
CA LYS A 199 -3.92 18.84 2.60
C LYS A 199 -5.28 19.39 2.16
N MET A 200 -5.91 20.24 2.97
CA MET A 200 -7.19 20.86 2.62
C MET A 200 -7.00 22.22 1.95
N SER A 201 -7.78 22.47 0.89
CA SER A 201 -7.95 23.83 0.36
C SER A 201 -8.84 24.67 1.28
N ASP A 202 -8.86 25.99 1.08
CA ASP A 202 -9.71 26.88 1.87
C ASP A 202 -11.21 26.61 1.63
N GLN A 203 -11.59 26.26 0.40
CA GLN A 203 -12.95 25.83 0.10
C GLN A 203 -13.32 24.55 0.85
N GLU A 204 -12.42 23.57 0.90
CA GLU A 204 -12.64 22.31 1.63
C GLU A 204 -12.77 22.55 3.15
N ARG A 205 -12.05 23.53 3.69
CA ARG A 205 -12.19 23.94 5.10
C ARG A 205 -13.54 24.60 5.37
N ALA A 206 -14.00 25.48 4.46
CA ALA A 206 -15.31 26.11 4.54
C ALA A 206 -16.46 25.09 4.43
N ASP A 207 -16.34 24.14 3.50
CA ASP A 207 -17.30 23.05 3.32
C ASP A 207 -17.36 22.14 4.55
N LEU A 208 -16.21 21.83 5.15
CA LEU A 208 -16.15 21.11 6.42
C LEU A 208 -16.84 21.91 7.54
N GLY A 209 -16.55 23.20 7.67
CA GLY A 209 -17.19 24.06 8.67
C GLY A 209 -18.72 24.06 8.53
N THR A 210 -19.21 24.17 7.30
CA THR A 210 -20.64 24.08 6.96
C THR A 210 -21.22 22.72 7.31
N MET A 211 -20.51 21.63 7.01
CA MET A 211 -20.96 20.28 7.36
C MET A 211 -21.06 20.09 8.88
N LEU A 212 -20.12 20.66 9.65
CA LEU A 212 -20.11 20.60 11.11
C LEU A 212 -21.19 21.50 11.76
N SER A 213 -21.67 22.55 11.07
CA SER A 213 -22.79 23.36 11.57
C SER A 213 -24.13 22.66 11.38
N TYR A 214 -24.33 21.92 10.29
CA TYR A 214 -25.54 21.12 10.07
C TYR A 214 -25.67 19.95 11.05
N LEU A 215 -24.55 19.34 11.46
CA LEU A 215 -24.55 18.20 12.38
C LEU A 215 -23.39 18.29 13.37
N PRO A 216 -23.57 18.99 14.51
CA PRO A 216 -22.51 19.23 15.49
C PRO A 216 -21.85 17.97 16.05
N GLU A 217 -22.55 16.83 16.07
CA GLU A 217 -22.04 15.52 16.49
C GLU A 217 -20.82 15.07 15.64
N LEU A 218 -20.68 15.59 14.41
CA LEU A 218 -19.53 15.33 13.55
C LEU A 218 -18.23 15.95 14.09
N LYS A 219 -18.30 16.94 14.99
CA LYS A 219 -17.11 17.55 15.60
C LYS A 219 -16.33 16.54 16.43
N THR A 220 -17.02 15.63 17.13
CA THR A 220 -16.39 14.54 17.89
C THR A 220 -15.63 13.60 16.96
N LEU A 221 -16.23 13.22 15.84
CA LEU A 221 -15.58 12.37 14.83
C LEU A 221 -14.34 13.06 14.22
N ARG A 222 -14.45 14.36 13.95
CA ARG A 222 -13.33 15.15 13.41
C ARG A 222 -12.18 15.25 14.41
N GLY A 223 -12.50 15.52 15.68
CA GLY A 223 -11.51 15.56 16.76
C GLY A 223 -10.80 14.21 16.96
N PHE A 224 -11.51 13.10 16.80
CA PHE A 224 -10.92 11.77 16.80
C PHE A 224 -9.90 11.59 15.66
N VAL A 225 -10.28 11.93 14.42
CA VAL A 225 -9.38 11.86 13.24
C VAL A 225 -8.14 12.75 13.42
N ASP A 226 -8.32 13.96 13.94
CA ASP A 226 -7.21 14.89 14.14
C ASP A 226 -6.20 14.31 15.17
N ARG A 227 -6.68 13.71 16.28
CA ARG A 227 -5.81 13.02 17.25
C ARG A 227 -5.20 11.73 16.69
N LEU A 228 -5.94 11.00 15.85
CA LEU A 228 -5.42 9.81 15.17
C LEU A 228 -4.24 10.17 14.27
N GLY A 229 -4.34 11.27 13.51
CA GLY A 229 -3.23 11.78 12.71
C GLY A 229 -1.97 12.04 13.54
N MET A 230 -2.15 12.62 14.74
CA MET A 230 -1.05 12.90 15.67
C MET A 230 -0.33 11.64 16.19
N LEU A 231 -1.00 10.48 16.25
CA LEU A 231 -0.35 9.23 16.68
C LEU A 231 0.73 8.77 15.70
N PHE A 232 0.57 9.09 14.41
CA PHE A 232 1.42 8.61 13.32
C PHE A 232 2.36 9.68 12.75
N GLU A 233 2.46 10.85 13.40
CA GLU A 233 3.39 11.92 13.04
C GLU A 233 4.85 11.45 13.16
N GLU A 234 5.66 11.84 12.18
CA GLU A 234 7.09 11.49 12.08
C GLU A 234 7.95 12.33 13.04
N GLY A 235 9.11 11.79 13.43
CA GLY A 235 10.12 12.52 14.21
C GLY A 235 9.76 12.76 15.67
N ARG A 236 8.86 11.97 16.25
CA ARG A 236 8.48 12.07 17.67
C ARG A 236 9.03 10.89 18.47
N SER A 237 9.08 11.04 19.79
CA SER A 237 9.48 9.94 20.68
C SER A 237 8.35 8.93 20.82
N GLU A 238 8.70 7.67 21.04
CA GLU A 238 7.73 6.61 21.34
C GLU A 238 6.89 6.93 22.58
N ALA A 239 7.51 7.49 23.62
CA ALA A 239 6.83 7.90 24.84
C ALA A 239 5.69 8.90 24.57
N LEU A 240 5.89 9.84 23.64
CA LEU A 240 4.84 10.77 23.24
C LEU A 240 3.71 10.06 22.48
N ALA A 241 4.03 9.10 21.62
CA ALA A 241 3.03 8.30 20.91
C ALA A 241 2.16 7.50 21.90
N TRP A 242 2.76 6.89 22.92
CA TRP A 242 2.04 6.22 24.01
C TRP A 242 1.20 7.17 24.86
N GLY A 243 1.72 8.34 25.21
CA GLY A 243 0.95 9.35 25.94
C GLY A 243 -0.29 9.82 25.16
N ARG A 244 -0.13 10.05 23.85
CA ARG A 244 -1.25 10.40 22.95
C ARG A 244 -2.23 9.24 22.81
N HIS A 245 -1.74 8.00 22.74
CA HIS A 245 -2.58 6.79 22.69
C HIS A 245 -3.41 6.66 23.96
N ALA A 246 -2.79 6.76 25.14
CA ALA A 246 -3.48 6.74 26.43
C ALA A 246 -4.58 7.82 26.51
N ALA A 247 -4.28 9.04 26.07
CA ALA A 247 -5.25 10.14 26.03
C ALA A 247 -6.38 9.92 25.01
N LEU A 248 -6.14 9.14 23.94
CA LEU A 248 -7.15 8.82 22.93
C LEU A 248 -8.07 7.71 23.43
N ILE A 249 -7.53 6.63 24.01
CA ILE A 249 -8.32 5.49 24.51
C ILE A 249 -9.15 5.85 25.74
N ALA A 250 -8.69 6.78 26.58
CA ALA A 250 -9.40 7.21 27.79
C ALA A 250 -10.49 8.28 27.52
N ASN A 251 -10.60 8.78 26.29
CA ASN A 251 -11.51 9.88 25.99
C ASN A 251 -12.97 9.41 25.95
N ARG A 252 -13.72 9.74 27.01
CA ARG A 252 -15.15 9.42 27.16
C ARG A 252 -16.02 9.89 26.00
N SER A 253 -15.71 11.04 25.38
CA SER A 253 -16.50 11.53 24.24
C SER A 253 -16.37 10.63 23.00
N PHE A 254 -15.22 9.98 22.83
CA PHE A 254 -15.01 9.03 21.75
C PHE A 254 -15.66 7.68 22.07
N LEU A 255 -15.50 7.20 23.30
CA LEU A 255 -16.12 5.96 23.77
C LEU A 255 -17.67 6.01 23.71
N ALA A 256 -18.27 7.18 23.87
CA ALA A 256 -19.71 7.36 23.71
C ALA A 256 -20.22 7.14 22.27
N VAL A 257 -19.33 7.05 21.28
CA VAL A 257 -19.66 6.74 19.88
C VAL A 257 -19.30 5.28 19.59
N PRO A 258 -20.27 4.38 19.36
CA PRO A 258 -20.00 2.94 19.22
C PRO A 258 -18.98 2.60 18.13
N GLU A 259 -19.01 3.32 17.00
CA GLU A 259 -18.03 3.06 15.94
C GLU A 259 -16.61 3.50 16.32
N LEU A 260 -16.46 4.57 17.12
CA LEU A 260 -15.15 5.01 17.60
C LEU A 260 -14.63 4.11 18.71
N GLU A 261 -15.50 3.59 19.59
CA GLU A 261 -15.14 2.57 20.57
C GLU A 261 -14.58 1.32 19.87
N SER A 262 -15.26 0.84 18.82
CA SER A 262 -14.76 -0.26 17.98
C SER A 262 -13.41 0.07 17.32
N ALA A 263 -13.22 1.31 16.86
CA ALA A 263 -11.94 1.76 16.30
C ALA A 263 -10.83 1.81 17.37
N ILE A 264 -11.15 2.24 18.59
CA ILE A 264 -10.24 2.24 19.74
C ILE A 264 -9.83 0.80 20.10
N GLY A 265 -10.76 -0.16 20.05
CA GLY A 265 -10.45 -1.58 20.24
C GLY A 265 -9.41 -2.11 19.22
N ALA A 266 -9.42 -1.61 17.99
CA ALA A 266 -8.40 -1.95 16.99
C ALA A 266 -7.00 -1.38 17.32
N LEU A 267 -6.91 -0.40 18.23
CA LEU A 267 -5.68 0.21 18.73
C LEU A 267 -5.19 -0.41 20.05
N ALA A 268 -5.56 -1.65 20.37
CA ALA A 268 -5.06 -2.35 21.57
C ALA A 268 -3.51 -2.30 21.66
N ALA A 269 -2.96 -2.23 22.88
CA ALA A 269 -1.56 -1.93 23.15
C ALA A 269 -0.58 -2.82 22.35
N GLU A 270 -0.83 -4.14 22.30
CA GLU A 270 0.00 -5.08 21.55
C GLU A 270 0.07 -4.78 20.05
N LYS A 271 -1.07 -4.40 19.45
CA LYS A 271 -1.13 -4.01 18.04
C LYS A 271 -0.52 -2.64 17.85
N PHE A 272 -0.78 -1.70 18.77
CA PHE A 272 -0.28 -0.33 18.69
C PHE A 272 1.25 -0.29 18.72
N ALA A 273 1.91 -1.11 19.54
CA ALA A 273 3.37 -1.23 19.56
C ALA A 273 3.95 -1.53 18.16
N LYS A 274 3.29 -2.39 17.38
CA LYS A 274 3.67 -2.72 15.99
C LYS A 274 3.31 -1.61 15.00
N MET A 275 2.28 -0.81 15.30
CA MET A 275 1.89 0.34 14.48
C MET A 275 2.90 1.48 14.57
N ILE A 276 3.59 1.63 15.70
CA ILE A 276 4.56 2.70 15.96
C ILE A 276 6.02 2.22 15.98
N ALA A 277 6.33 1.00 15.54
CA ALA A 277 7.70 0.48 15.54
C ALA A 277 8.68 1.37 14.74
N PHE A 278 8.17 2.13 13.76
CA PHE A 278 8.89 3.18 13.05
C PHE A 278 9.37 4.34 13.92
N GLN A 279 8.78 4.61 15.07
CA GLN A 279 9.29 5.65 15.97
C GLN A 279 10.62 5.22 16.61
N LYS A 280 10.81 3.91 16.88
CA LYS A 280 11.97 3.33 17.57
C LYS A 280 13.23 3.26 16.72
N ASP A 281 13.07 2.93 15.45
CA ASP A 281 14.19 2.49 14.62
C ASP A 281 14.36 3.35 13.36
N PRO A 282 15.57 3.88 13.09
CA PRO A 282 15.87 4.55 11.82
C PRO A 282 15.53 3.71 10.58
N ALA A 283 15.71 2.39 10.60
CA ALA A 283 15.36 1.50 9.50
C ALA A 283 13.83 1.48 9.27
N CYS A 284 13.04 1.34 10.34
CA CYS A 284 11.58 1.39 10.25
C CYS A 284 11.06 2.79 9.87
N ARG A 285 11.74 3.89 10.25
CA ARG A 285 11.37 5.27 9.84
C ARG A 285 11.34 5.44 8.34
N ARG A 286 12.25 4.76 7.63
CA ARG A 286 12.34 4.84 6.18
C ARG A 286 11.15 4.16 5.49
N VAL A 287 10.47 3.23 6.15
CA VAL A 287 9.37 2.43 5.58
C VAL A 287 8.22 2.25 6.57
N ARG A 288 7.34 3.25 6.63
CA ARG A 288 6.10 3.18 7.44
C ARG A 288 4.95 2.42 6.75
N THR A 289 5.04 2.27 5.43
CA THR A 289 3.93 1.81 4.60
C THR A 289 4.34 0.70 3.65
N ASN A 290 3.44 -0.25 3.44
CA ASN A 290 3.54 -1.30 2.43
C ASN A 290 3.27 -0.78 0.99
N ASN A 291 3.48 0.51 0.72
CA ASN A 291 3.12 1.14 -0.55
C ASN A 291 3.86 0.51 -1.74
N HIS A 292 5.09 0.06 -1.53
CA HIS A 292 5.90 -0.56 -2.57
C HIS A 292 5.28 -1.86 -3.07
N VAL A 293 5.02 -2.81 -2.16
CA VAL A 293 4.36 -4.07 -2.53
C VAL A 293 2.95 -3.83 -3.07
N GLU A 294 2.21 -2.85 -2.52
CA GLU A 294 0.89 -2.49 -3.05
C GLU A 294 0.98 -1.97 -4.49
N ARG A 295 2.00 -1.16 -4.82
CA ARG A 295 2.25 -0.69 -6.19
C ARG A 295 2.53 -1.85 -7.13
N VAL A 296 3.35 -2.81 -6.71
CA VAL A 296 3.63 -4.03 -7.48
C VAL A 296 2.34 -4.84 -7.66
N ASN A 297 1.54 -4.99 -6.61
CA ASN A 297 0.23 -5.65 -6.66
C ASN A 297 -0.75 -4.96 -7.63
N ARG A 298 -0.80 -3.63 -7.67
CA ARG A 298 -1.61 -2.88 -8.65
C ARG A 298 -1.15 -3.12 -10.09
N LYS A 299 0.17 -3.14 -10.33
CA LYS A 299 0.74 -3.46 -11.64
C LYS A 299 0.38 -4.88 -12.08
N LEU A 300 0.49 -5.84 -11.15
CA LEU A 300 0.08 -7.23 -11.36
C LEU A 300 -1.41 -7.35 -11.71
N ARG A 301 -2.30 -6.68 -10.98
CA ARG A 301 -3.75 -6.66 -11.28
C ARG A 301 -4.05 -6.06 -12.65
N TYR A 302 -3.35 -4.99 -13.03
CA TYR A 302 -3.51 -4.38 -14.35
C TYR A 302 -3.13 -5.36 -15.47
N GLU A 303 -2.01 -6.06 -15.31
CA GLU A 303 -1.53 -7.08 -16.23
C GLU A 303 -2.44 -8.33 -16.27
N GLU A 304 -3.03 -8.72 -15.15
CA GLU A 304 -4.02 -9.80 -15.08
C GLU A 304 -5.32 -9.42 -15.82
N LYS A 305 -5.81 -8.19 -15.62
CA LYS A 305 -7.07 -7.71 -16.22
C LYS A 305 -7.07 -7.82 -17.75
N ALA A 306 -5.93 -7.57 -18.39
CA ALA A 306 -5.77 -7.67 -19.84
C ALA A 306 -5.83 -9.11 -20.39
N ARG A 307 -5.90 -10.13 -19.53
CA ARG A 307 -5.79 -11.55 -19.88
C ARG A 307 -6.99 -12.40 -19.45
N TYR A 308 -8.12 -11.78 -19.08
CA TYR A 308 -9.35 -12.48 -18.64
C TYR A 308 -9.09 -13.58 -17.57
N LYS A 309 -8.27 -13.23 -16.56
CA LYS A 309 -7.84 -14.07 -15.42
C LYS A 309 -6.88 -15.21 -15.81
N TRP A 310 -5.93 -15.49 -14.92
CA TRP A 310 -4.98 -16.58 -15.11
C TRP A 310 -5.61 -17.93 -14.76
N ARG A 311 -5.63 -18.86 -15.72
CA ARG A 311 -6.34 -20.16 -15.57
C ARG A 311 -5.44 -21.31 -15.13
N LYS A 312 -4.19 -21.36 -15.60
CA LYS A 312 -3.24 -22.46 -15.33
C LYS A 312 -2.08 -21.98 -14.48
N ARG A 313 -1.79 -22.70 -13.39
CA ARG A 313 -0.69 -22.41 -12.44
C ARG A 313 0.65 -22.18 -13.16
N ARG A 314 1.01 -23.07 -14.09
CA ARG A 314 2.24 -22.99 -14.88
C ARG A 314 2.37 -21.65 -15.63
N THR A 315 1.30 -21.22 -16.29
CA THR A 315 1.28 -19.96 -17.05
C THR A 315 1.36 -18.76 -16.12
N THR A 316 0.68 -18.80 -14.97
CA THR A 316 0.78 -17.76 -13.94
C THR A 316 2.21 -17.58 -13.46
N VAL A 317 2.86 -18.67 -13.02
CA VAL A 317 4.23 -18.63 -12.48
C VAL A 317 5.21 -18.08 -13.52
N ARG A 318 5.12 -18.55 -14.77
CA ARG A 318 5.94 -18.05 -15.87
C ARG A 318 5.79 -16.55 -16.09
N PHE A 319 4.55 -16.08 -16.13
CA PHE A 319 4.28 -14.67 -16.32
C PHE A 319 4.81 -13.83 -15.14
N LEU A 320 4.60 -14.29 -13.91
CA LEU A 320 5.12 -13.63 -12.71
C LEU A 320 6.64 -13.50 -12.79
N VAL A 321 7.35 -14.60 -13.07
CA VAL A 321 8.81 -14.61 -13.18
C VAL A 321 9.28 -13.61 -14.25
N LEU A 322 8.68 -13.59 -15.45
CA LEU A 322 9.02 -12.61 -16.48
C LEU A 322 8.69 -11.16 -16.09
N LEU A 323 7.60 -10.95 -15.35
CA LEU A 323 7.21 -9.61 -14.92
C LEU A 323 8.18 -9.06 -13.88
N LEU A 324 8.69 -9.92 -13.00
CA LEU A 324 9.67 -9.55 -11.98
C LEU A 324 11.09 -9.43 -12.56
N ASP A 325 11.41 -10.18 -13.61
CA ASP A 325 12.68 -10.04 -14.34
C ASP A 325 12.88 -8.65 -14.96
N ARG A 326 11.80 -7.99 -15.39
CA ARG A 326 11.86 -6.63 -15.95
C ARG A 326 12.46 -5.59 -14.98
N PRO A 327 11.90 -5.36 -13.78
CA PRO A 327 12.51 -4.45 -12.81
C PRO A 327 13.91 -4.90 -12.40
N TRP A 328 14.18 -6.21 -12.29
CA TRP A 328 15.54 -6.69 -11.99
C TRP A 328 16.56 -6.30 -13.06
N LYS A 329 16.23 -6.49 -14.34
CA LYS A 329 17.09 -6.07 -15.47
C LYS A 329 17.28 -4.55 -15.51
N GLN A 330 16.21 -3.79 -15.25
CA GLN A 330 16.28 -2.33 -15.20
C GLN A 330 17.22 -1.86 -14.07
N GLU A 331 17.09 -2.41 -12.87
CA GLU A 331 17.94 -2.04 -11.75
C GLU A 331 19.41 -2.44 -11.98
N ARG A 332 19.64 -3.65 -12.52
CA ARG A 332 20.99 -4.09 -12.93
C ARG A 332 21.59 -3.11 -13.95
N ALA A 333 20.83 -2.69 -14.96
CA ALA A 333 21.30 -1.78 -16.01
C ALA A 333 21.53 -0.34 -15.51
N ILE A 334 20.69 0.16 -14.60
CA ILE A 334 20.90 1.47 -13.96
C ILE A 334 22.20 1.41 -13.16
N ARG A 335 22.37 0.43 -12.28
CA ARG A 335 23.53 0.36 -11.38
C ARG A 335 24.85 0.04 -12.07
N ASN A 336 24.84 -0.74 -13.14
CA ASN A 336 26.05 -0.96 -13.94
C ASN A 336 26.54 0.36 -14.55
N ARG A 337 25.63 1.23 -15.04
CA ARG A 337 25.99 2.58 -15.49
C ARG A 337 26.61 3.43 -14.39
N TRP A 338 26.01 3.47 -13.20
CA TRP A 338 26.59 4.19 -12.05
C TRP A 338 27.98 3.66 -11.67
N ARG A 339 28.19 2.33 -11.73
CA ARG A 339 29.47 1.71 -11.38
C ARG A 339 30.54 1.98 -12.43
N GLU A 340 30.16 2.12 -13.71
CA GLU A 340 31.05 2.55 -14.79
C GLU A 340 31.41 4.03 -14.70
N GLU A 341 30.44 4.89 -14.39
CA GLU A 341 30.64 6.34 -14.20
C GLU A 341 31.45 6.67 -12.93
N SER A 342 31.34 5.84 -11.89
CA SER A 342 32.08 6.01 -10.62
C SER A 342 33.49 5.38 -10.64
N ARG A 343 33.92 4.76 -11.74
CA ARG A 343 35.31 4.29 -11.87
C ARG A 343 36.21 5.52 -12.03
N PRO A 344 37.21 5.72 -11.14
CA PRO A 344 38.17 6.80 -11.34
C PRO A 344 38.87 6.56 -12.68
N THR A 345 38.84 7.57 -13.55
CA THR A 345 39.58 7.55 -14.79
C THR A 345 41.05 7.42 -14.44
N VAL A 346 41.63 6.24 -14.67
CA VAL A 346 43.09 6.06 -14.64
C VAL A 346 43.63 6.90 -15.79
N ARG A 347 43.98 8.16 -15.50
CA ARG A 347 44.82 8.97 -16.38
C ARG A 347 46.16 8.26 -16.46
N ASN A 348 46.38 7.53 -17.55
CA ASN A 348 47.72 7.10 -17.95
C ASN A 348 48.60 8.35 -18.05
N ARG A 349 49.41 8.60 -17.02
CA ARG A 349 50.53 9.52 -17.13
C ARG A 349 51.57 8.81 -17.97
N SER A 350 51.60 9.12 -19.26
CA SER A 350 52.76 8.82 -20.11
C SER A 350 53.99 9.51 -19.51
N SER A 351 54.98 8.71 -19.13
CA SER A 351 56.29 9.20 -18.67
C SER A 351 56.95 10.04 -19.77
N PRO A 352 57.61 11.17 -19.46
CA PRO A 352 58.35 11.92 -20.46
C PRO A 352 59.59 11.12 -20.89
N LYS A 353 59.76 10.97 -22.21
CA LYS A 353 60.98 10.41 -22.81
C LYS A 353 62.18 11.26 -22.40
N ALA A 354 63.22 10.62 -21.87
CA ALA A 354 64.52 11.22 -21.59
C ALA A 354 65.13 11.77 -22.90
N GLY A 355 65.46 13.07 -22.89
CA GLY A 355 66.14 13.72 -24.01
C GLY A 355 67.61 13.30 -24.06
N THR A 356 68.01 12.75 -25.20
CA THR A 356 69.40 12.48 -25.57
C THR A 356 70.13 13.81 -25.82
N ALA A 357 71.15 14.09 -25.02
CA ALA A 357 72.07 15.19 -25.25
C ALA A 357 73.06 14.81 -26.36
N ASN A 358 73.01 15.50 -27.50
CA ASN A 358 74.05 15.44 -28.52
C ASN A 358 75.11 16.52 -28.21
N ARG A 359 76.34 16.07 -27.93
CA ARG A 359 77.57 16.85 -28.11
C ARG A 359 77.94 16.83 -29.59
N VAL A 360 78.25 17.99 -30.16
CA VAL A 360 79.19 18.08 -31.31
C VAL A 360 80.07 19.32 -31.10
N ALA A 361 81.35 19.10 -31.44
CA ALA A 361 82.54 19.95 -31.48
C ALA A 361 82.38 21.47 -31.43
#